data_AF-Q1A5Y3-F1
#
_entry.id   AF-Q1A5Y3-F1
#
_cell.length_a   1.000
_cell.length_b   1.000
_cell.length_c   1.000
_cell.angle_alpha   90.00
_cell.angle_beta   90.00
_cell.angle_gamma   90.00
#
_symmetry.space_group_name_H-M   'P 1'
#
loop_
_entity.id
_entity.type
_entity.pdbx_description
1 polymer ?
#
loop_
_entity_poly.entity_id
_entity_poly.type
_entity_poly.pdbx_seq_one_letter_code
_entity_poly.pdbx_strand_id
1 'polypeptide(L)'
;MASDSRFPKRSPSARPVAPRHAHHHHSQSSGGSTSRAGAGGGGGGAAATESVSKAVAQYNLDARLHAVFEQSGASGRSFDYSQSLRAPPTPSSEQQIAAYLSRIQRGGHIQPLGCTLAVADDSSFRLPAFSENAADLLDLSPHHSVPSLD
;
A
#
# COMPACT_ATOMS: atom_id res chain seq x y z
N MET A 1 -30.31 -63.55 8.52
CA MET A 1 -30.25 -62.13 8.14
C MET A 1 -29.04 -61.95 7.23
N ALA A 2 -29.31 -61.35 6.05
CA ALA A 2 -28.42 -60.65 5.09
C ALA A 2 -27.01 -61.23 4.82
N SER A 3 -26.71 -61.84 3.67
CA SER A 3 -26.56 -61.30 2.29
C SER A 3 -25.07 -61.13 1.91
N ASP A 4 -24.68 -61.79 0.80
CA ASP A 4 -23.83 -61.32 -0.33
C ASP A 4 -22.68 -60.31 -0.06
N SER A 5 -21.48 -60.33 -0.67
CA SER A 5 -21.02 -60.90 -1.94
C SER A 5 -19.51 -60.59 -2.14
N ARG A 6 -18.80 -61.53 -2.80
CA ARG A 6 -17.77 -61.42 -3.87
C ARG A 6 -16.88 -60.14 -4.04
N PHE A 7 -15.54 -60.36 -4.15
CA PHE A 7 -14.54 -59.86 -5.16
C PHE A 7 -13.11 -59.55 -4.61
N PRO A 8 -12.02 -59.52 -5.45
CA PRO A 8 -10.76 -60.22 -5.18
C PRO A 8 -9.47 -59.33 -5.15
N LYS A 9 -8.32 -60.02 -5.02
CA LYS A 9 -6.91 -59.58 -4.97
C LYS A 9 -6.45 -58.56 -6.05
N ARG A 10 -5.54 -57.62 -5.68
CA ARG A 10 -4.25 -57.35 -6.39
C ARG A 10 -3.40 -56.23 -5.72
N SER A 11 -2.10 -56.48 -5.59
CA SER A 11 -1.00 -55.49 -5.38
C SER A 11 -0.54 -54.90 -6.74
N PRO A 12 0.58 -54.12 -6.84
CA PRO A 12 0.83 -52.75 -6.36
C PRO A 12 1.22 -51.75 -7.50
N SER A 13 1.30 -50.47 -7.15
CA SER A 13 2.17 -49.40 -7.68
C SER A 13 2.42 -49.23 -9.20
N ALA A 14 1.94 -48.11 -9.76
CA ALA A 14 2.60 -47.41 -10.86
C ALA A 14 2.32 -45.89 -10.80
N ARG A 15 3.39 -45.08 -10.76
CA ARG A 15 3.36 -43.61 -10.82
C ARG A 15 2.89 -43.11 -12.20
N PRO A 16 2.12 -42.01 -12.30
CA PRO A 16 1.90 -41.35 -13.58
C PRO A 16 3.03 -40.36 -13.91
N VAL A 17 3.55 -40.46 -15.13
CA VAL A 17 4.47 -39.51 -15.79
C VAL A 17 3.68 -38.30 -16.29
N ALA A 18 4.22 -37.09 -16.07
CA ALA A 18 3.65 -35.83 -16.56
C ALA A 18 3.95 -35.58 -18.05
N PRO A 19 3.02 -35.00 -18.83
CA PRO A 19 3.28 -34.60 -20.20
C PRO A 19 4.01 -33.25 -20.26
N ARG A 20 5.05 -33.16 -21.10
CA ARG A 20 5.80 -31.94 -21.41
C ARG A 20 5.05 -31.16 -22.49
N HIS A 21 4.43 -30.03 -22.13
CA HIS A 21 3.94 -29.05 -23.11
C HIS A 21 5.06 -28.07 -23.49
N ALA A 22 5.42 -28.09 -24.78
CA ALA A 22 6.26 -27.07 -25.39
C ALA A 22 5.39 -25.87 -25.76
N HIS A 23 5.67 -24.70 -25.17
CA HIS A 23 5.08 -23.43 -25.57
C HIS A 23 6.16 -22.57 -26.24
N HIS A 24 6.04 -22.41 -27.55
CA HIS A 24 6.59 -21.26 -28.28
C HIS A 24 5.71 -20.05 -27.94
N HIS A 25 6.29 -19.00 -27.36
CA HIS A 25 5.67 -17.68 -27.38
C HIS A 25 6.71 -16.61 -27.70
N HIS A 26 6.40 -15.93 -28.80
CA HIS A 26 7.10 -14.85 -29.47
C HIS A 26 7.21 -13.61 -28.58
N SER A 27 8.44 -13.18 -28.28
CA SER A 27 8.72 -11.91 -27.60
C SER A 27 8.69 -10.76 -28.60
N GLN A 28 7.62 -9.98 -28.61
CA GLN A 28 7.59 -8.69 -29.31
C GLN A 28 7.73 -7.57 -28.28
N SER A 29 8.93 -7.03 -28.22
CA SER A 29 9.23 -5.72 -27.65
C SER A 29 8.71 -4.62 -28.58
N SER A 30 7.75 -3.84 -28.10
CA SER A 30 7.36 -2.54 -28.64
C SER A 30 6.77 -1.77 -27.45
N GLY A 31 7.11 -0.54 -27.13
CA GLY A 31 7.95 0.48 -27.70
C GLY A 31 7.67 1.68 -26.77
N GLY A 32 8.72 2.29 -26.22
CA GLY A 32 8.57 3.42 -25.31
C GLY A 32 7.79 4.56 -25.97
N SER A 33 6.64 4.93 -25.40
CA SER A 33 5.87 6.07 -25.86
C SER A 33 6.40 7.34 -25.21
N THR A 34 7.39 7.97 -25.83
CA THR A 34 7.72 9.37 -25.58
C THR A 34 6.90 10.24 -26.53
N SER A 35 5.65 10.55 -26.18
CA SER A 35 4.88 11.56 -26.89
C SER A 35 5.29 12.95 -26.39
N ARG A 36 6.27 13.54 -27.07
CA ARG A 36 6.44 15.00 -27.12
C ARG A 36 5.33 15.56 -28.00
N ALA A 37 4.45 16.39 -27.44
CA ALA A 37 3.54 17.22 -28.21
C ALA A 37 3.80 18.70 -27.86
N GLY A 38 4.13 19.46 -28.89
CA GLY A 38 4.41 20.89 -28.83
C GLY A 38 3.17 21.75 -28.58
N ALA A 39 3.45 23.02 -28.31
CA ALA A 39 2.52 24.04 -27.87
C ALA A 39 1.43 24.43 -28.89
N GLY A 40 0.23 24.73 -28.37
CA GLY A 40 -0.86 25.42 -29.07
C GLY A 40 -1.98 25.73 -28.06
N GLY A 41 -2.30 27.01 -27.86
CA GLY A 41 -3.05 27.54 -26.72
C GLY A 41 -4.53 27.14 -26.62
N GLY A 42 -5.08 27.31 -25.40
CA GLY A 42 -6.53 27.28 -25.14
C GLY A 42 -7.12 26.04 -24.46
N GLY A 43 -6.36 25.28 -23.66
CA GLY A 43 -6.80 23.98 -23.12
C GLY A 43 -6.72 23.77 -21.60
N GLY A 44 -6.61 24.83 -20.79
CA GLY A 44 -6.37 24.70 -19.34
C GLY A 44 -7.49 23.98 -18.56
N GLY A 45 -8.74 24.08 -19.01
CA GLY A 45 -9.89 23.47 -18.33
C GLY A 45 -9.96 21.96 -18.44
N ALA A 46 -9.76 21.40 -19.65
CA ALA A 46 -9.87 19.97 -19.88
C ALA A 46 -8.78 19.18 -19.15
N ALA A 47 -7.54 19.65 -19.22
CA ALA A 47 -6.41 19.02 -18.54
C ALA A 47 -6.55 19.06 -17.00
N ALA A 48 -7.10 20.15 -16.45
CA ALA A 48 -7.38 20.26 -15.02
C ALA A 48 -8.55 19.35 -14.57
N THR A 49 -9.61 19.23 -15.37
CA THR A 49 -10.71 18.30 -15.07
C THR A 49 -10.27 16.83 -15.13
N GLU A 50 -9.37 16.50 -16.05
CA GLU A 50 -8.77 15.17 -16.14
C GLU A 50 -7.87 14.86 -14.94
N SER A 51 -7.06 15.82 -14.49
CA SER A 51 -6.17 15.62 -13.34
C SER A 51 -6.95 15.41 -12.05
N VAL A 52 -8.01 16.20 -11.83
CA VAL A 52 -8.94 16.00 -10.71
C VAL A 52 -9.61 14.64 -10.79
N SER A 53 -10.06 14.22 -11.98
CA SER A 53 -10.69 12.90 -12.16
C SER A 53 -9.72 11.74 -11.85
N LYS A 54 -8.45 11.87 -12.25
CA LYS A 54 -7.41 10.88 -11.93
C LYS A 54 -7.12 10.82 -10.43
N ALA A 55 -7.01 11.99 -9.78
CA ALA A 55 -6.83 12.06 -8.33
C ALA A 55 -8.02 11.42 -7.59
N VAL A 56 -9.24 11.63 -8.08
CA VAL A 56 -10.47 11.02 -7.55
C VAL A 56 -10.45 9.51 -7.68
N ALA A 57 -10.10 8.98 -8.84
CA ALA A 57 -9.98 7.54 -9.03
C ALA A 57 -8.90 6.94 -8.11
N GLN A 58 -7.77 7.62 -7.95
CA GLN A 58 -6.66 7.15 -7.13
C GLN A 58 -7.01 7.08 -5.64
N TYR A 59 -7.53 8.17 -5.04
CA TYR A 59 -7.84 8.12 -3.60
C TYR A 59 -8.96 7.12 -3.29
N ASN A 60 -9.87 6.86 -4.23
CA ASN A 60 -10.91 5.85 -4.07
C ASN A 60 -10.30 4.45 -3.97
N LEU A 61 -9.32 4.14 -4.82
CA LEU A 61 -8.58 2.87 -4.75
C LEU A 61 -7.75 2.78 -3.47
N ASP A 62 -7.05 3.85 -3.10
CA ASP A 62 -6.24 3.89 -1.89
C ASP A 62 -7.10 3.70 -0.63
N ALA A 63 -8.28 4.33 -0.57
CA ALA A 63 -9.21 4.16 0.55
C ALA A 63 -9.66 2.70 0.73
N ARG A 64 -9.87 1.98 -0.37
CA ARG A 64 -10.21 0.56 -0.32
C ARG A 64 -9.05 -0.28 0.21
N LEU A 65 -7.85 -0.05 -0.32
CA LEU A 65 -6.64 -0.74 0.12
C LEU A 65 -6.37 -0.50 1.60
N HIS A 66 -6.52 0.75 2.04
CA HIS A 66 -6.35 1.14 3.43
C HIS A 66 -7.38 0.43 4.34
N ALA A 67 -8.65 0.36 3.94
CA ALA A 67 -9.67 -0.32 4.73
C ALA A 67 -9.36 -1.81 4.94
N VAL A 68 -8.94 -2.51 3.88
CA VAL A 68 -8.55 -3.94 3.97
C VAL A 68 -7.29 -4.10 4.82
N PHE A 69 -6.32 -3.18 4.69
CA PHE A 69 -5.10 -3.18 5.49
C PHE A 69 -5.39 -3.01 6.98
N GLU A 70 -6.13 -1.97 7.37
CA GLU A 70 -6.49 -1.72 8.78
C GLU A 70 -7.28 -2.91 9.36
N GLN A 71 -8.20 -3.50 8.59
CA GLN A 71 -8.95 -4.69 9.01
C GLN A 71 -8.05 -5.91 9.21
N SER A 72 -7.03 -6.09 8.37
CA SER A 72 -6.07 -7.19 8.52
C SER A 72 -5.29 -7.06 9.83
N GLY A 73 -4.78 -5.86 10.13
CA GLY A 73 -4.12 -5.55 11.39
C GLY A 73 -5.01 -5.76 12.60
N ALA A 74 -6.25 -5.26 12.56
CA ALA A 74 -7.22 -5.42 13.65
C ALA A 74 -7.61 -6.88 13.91
N SER A 75 -7.59 -7.73 12.88
CA SER A 75 -7.89 -9.16 13.01
C SER A 75 -6.66 -10.04 13.24
N GLY A 76 -5.46 -9.47 13.29
CA GLY A 76 -4.19 -10.21 13.39
C GLY A 76 -3.86 -11.05 12.16
N ARG A 77 -4.56 -10.84 11.04
CA ARG A 77 -4.31 -11.54 9.78
C ARG A 77 -3.31 -10.74 8.94
N SER A 78 -2.53 -11.44 8.12
CA SER A 78 -1.66 -10.80 7.14
C SER A 78 -2.47 -10.09 6.06
N PHE A 79 -1.99 -8.94 5.61
CA PHE A 79 -2.52 -8.23 4.45
C PHE A 79 -2.07 -8.89 3.14
N ASP A 80 -3.00 -9.34 2.29
CA ASP A 80 -2.72 -9.88 0.95
C ASP A 80 -3.11 -8.88 -0.14
N TYR A 81 -2.11 -8.14 -0.64
CA TYR A 81 -2.30 -7.13 -1.68
C TYR A 81 -2.85 -7.71 -3.01
N SER A 82 -2.51 -8.98 -3.33
CA SER A 82 -2.91 -9.59 -4.60
C SER A 82 -4.43 -9.75 -4.74
N GLN A 83 -5.14 -9.92 -3.63
CA GLN A 83 -6.60 -10.01 -3.61
C GLN A 83 -7.25 -8.68 -3.97
N SER A 84 -6.62 -7.57 -3.61
CA SER A 84 -7.11 -6.23 -3.91
C SER A 84 -6.99 -5.86 -5.40
N LEU A 85 -6.16 -6.58 -6.16
CA LEU A 85 -6.02 -6.46 -7.62
C LEU A 85 -7.01 -7.34 -8.41
N ARG A 86 -7.53 -8.41 -7.80
CA ARG A 86 -8.44 -9.37 -8.45
C ARG A 86 -9.91 -8.98 -8.39
N ALA A 87 -10.32 -8.16 -7.42
CA ALA A 87 -11.71 -7.76 -7.28
C ALA A 87 -12.11 -6.72 -8.34
N PRO A 88 -13.25 -6.90 -9.06
CA PRO A 88 -13.81 -5.85 -9.90
C PRO A 88 -14.07 -4.60 -9.03
N PRO A 89 -13.90 -3.37 -9.58
CA PRO A 89 -13.94 -2.16 -8.77
C PRO A 89 -15.36 -1.88 -8.27
N THR A 90 -15.70 -2.44 -7.11
CA THR A 90 -16.80 -1.90 -6.31
C THR A 90 -16.35 -0.53 -5.80
N PRO A 91 -17.14 0.54 -5.99
CA PRO A 91 -16.78 1.86 -5.50
C PRO A 91 -16.64 1.82 -3.98
N SER A 92 -15.63 2.52 -3.45
CA SER A 92 -15.44 2.70 -2.02
C SER A 92 -16.64 3.44 -1.43
N SER A 93 -17.09 3.02 -0.25
CA SER A 93 -18.13 3.77 0.46
C SER A 93 -17.61 5.15 0.90
N GLU A 94 -18.48 6.13 1.02
CA GLU A 94 -18.12 7.47 1.53
C GLU A 94 -17.45 7.40 2.91
N GLN A 95 -17.86 6.44 3.74
CA GLN A 95 -17.26 6.20 5.05
C GLN A 95 -15.80 5.73 4.94
N GLN A 96 -15.49 4.83 4.01
CA GLN A 96 -14.11 4.38 3.77
C GLN A 96 -13.25 5.52 3.23
N ILE A 97 -13.79 6.34 2.34
CA ILE A 97 -13.10 7.51 1.78
C ILE A 97 -12.81 8.51 2.91
N ALA A 98 -13.81 8.87 3.72
CA ALA A 98 -13.66 9.82 4.81
C ALA A 98 -12.67 9.31 5.87
N ALA A 99 -12.73 8.03 6.23
CA ALA A 99 -11.80 7.40 7.16
C ALA A 99 -10.36 7.46 6.62
N TYR A 100 -10.15 7.11 5.36
CA TYR A 100 -8.85 7.18 4.70
C TYR A 100 -8.29 8.62 4.68
N LEU A 101 -9.09 9.60 4.26
CA LEU A 101 -8.66 11.00 4.21
C LEU A 101 -8.32 11.55 5.60
N SER A 102 -9.12 11.21 6.61
CA SER A 102 -8.82 11.59 7.99
C SER A 102 -7.49 11.01 8.46
N ARG A 103 -7.23 9.71 8.19
CA ARG A 103 -5.99 9.02 8.54
C ARG A 103 -4.78 9.57 7.81
N ILE A 104 -4.85 9.85 6.50
CA ILE A 104 -3.69 10.35 5.77
C ILE A 104 -3.36 11.81 6.11
N GLN A 105 -4.36 12.63 6.42
CA GLN A 105 -4.16 14.02 6.81
C GLN A 105 -3.71 14.17 8.27
N ARG A 106 -4.13 13.27 9.15
CA ARG A 106 -3.96 13.38 10.61
C ARG A 106 -3.60 12.02 11.25
N GLY A 107 -2.70 11.28 10.61
CA GLY A 107 -2.34 9.93 11.04
C GLY A 107 -1.51 9.86 12.33
N GLY A 108 -0.88 10.96 12.73
CA GLY A 108 -0.12 11.06 13.99
C GLY A 108 1.19 10.27 14.01
N HIS A 109 1.61 9.69 12.88
CA HIS A 109 2.83 8.91 12.75
C HIS A 109 3.75 9.51 11.69
N ILE A 110 5.06 9.38 11.88
CA ILE A 110 6.10 9.78 10.93
C ILE A 110 7.02 8.60 10.63
N GLN A 111 7.74 8.66 9.51
CA GLN A 111 8.83 7.71 9.27
C GLN A 111 10.02 8.02 10.18
N PRO A 112 10.70 7.00 10.74
CA PRO A 112 11.76 7.20 11.75
C PRO A 112 13.11 7.63 11.16
N LEU A 113 13.17 8.02 9.87
CA LEU A 113 14.41 8.51 9.24
C LEU A 113 14.85 9.88 9.78
N GLY A 114 13.91 10.67 10.28
CA GLY A 114 14.15 11.97 10.88
C GLY A 114 13.15 12.27 12.00
N CYS A 115 13.18 13.48 12.53
CA CYS A 115 12.20 13.97 13.49
C CYS A 115 11.35 15.10 12.89
N THR A 116 10.18 15.34 13.46
CA THR A 116 9.28 16.43 13.06
C THR A 116 9.01 17.34 14.26
N LEU A 117 9.12 18.65 14.04
CA LEU A 117 8.81 19.68 15.02
C LEU A 117 7.70 20.57 14.44
N ALA A 118 6.63 20.77 15.20
CA ALA A 118 5.66 21.81 14.91
C ALA A 118 6.04 23.05 15.72
N VAL A 119 6.25 24.17 15.05
CA VAL A 119 6.60 25.46 15.67
C VAL A 119 5.39 26.39 15.59
N ALA A 120 5.08 27.10 16.68
CA ALA A 120 4.03 28.10 16.72
C ALA A 120 4.31 29.20 15.69
N ASP A 121 3.27 29.59 14.95
CA ASP A 121 3.32 30.69 13.97
C ASP A 121 3.20 32.05 14.66
N ASP A 122 4.10 32.28 15.61
CA ASP A 122 4.27 33.53 16.33
C ASP A 122 5.76 33.76 16.65
N SER A 123 6.09 34.93 17.19
CA SER A 123 7.47 35.25 17.56
C SER A 123 8.01 34.49 18.78
N SER A 124 7.19 33.62 19.40
CA SER A 124 7.61 32.87 20.58
C SER A 124 8.42 31.62 20.25
N PHE A 125 8.34 31.13 19.01
CA PHE A 125 9.00 29.89 18.56
C PHE A 125 8.72 28.68 19.45
N ARG A 126 7.59 28.68 20.17
CA ARG A 126 7.20 27.54 21.02
C ARG A 126 6.91 26.31 20.17
N LEU A 127 7.18 25.13 20.73
CA LEU A 127 6.91 23.86 20.09
C LEU A 127 5.60 23.26 20.63
N PRO A 128 4.44 23.46 19.98
CA PRO A 128 3.18 22.82 20.37
C PRO A 128 3.21 21.29 20.25
N ALA A 129 4.04 20.74 19.37
CA ALA A 129 4.21 19.30 19.21
C ALA A 129 5.58 18.96 18.62
N PHE A 130 6.09 17.78 18.97
CA PHE A 130 7.31 17.19 18.42
C PHE A 130 7.15 15.67 18.35
N SER A 131 7.86 15.02 17.43
CA SER A 131 7.87 13.56 17.33
C SER A 131 8.61 12.92 18.50
N GLU A 132 8.21 11.72 18.90
CA GLU A 132 8.79 10.99 20.05
C GLU A 132 10.32 10.83 19.96
N ASN A 133 10.85 10.64 18.75
CA ASN A 133 12.27 10.43 18.48
C ASN A 133 13.09 11.73 18.39
N ALA A 134 12.48 12.90 18.60
CA ALA A 134 13.15 14.19 18.38
C ALA A 134 14.31 14.42 19.35
N ALA A 135 14.17 14.08 20.64
CA ALA A 135 15.23 14.30 21.62
C ALA A 135 16.48 13.46 21.32
N ASP A 136 16.29 12.21 20.90
CA ASP A 136 17.38 11.30 20.58
C ASP A 136 18.08 11.69 19.26
N LEU A 137 17.32 12.01 18.21
CA LEU A 137 17.90 12.41 16.92
C LEU A 137 18.59 13.78 16.93
N LEU A 138 18.28 14.61 17.92
CA LEU A 138 18.89 15.93 18.10
C LEU A 138 19.95 15.94 19.22
N ASP A 139 20.31 14.78 19.78
CA ASP A 139 21.26 14.64 20.89
C ASP A 139 20.92 15.55 22.10
N LEU A 140 19.63 15.76 22.37
CA LEU A 140 19.14 16.57 23.48
C LEU A 140 18.94 15.76 24.77
N SER A 141 19.13 14.44 24.71
CA SER A 141 18.96 13.57 25.87
C SER A 141 20.08 13.84 26.89
N PRO A 142 19.76 14.07 28.18
CA PRO A 142 20.74 14.47 29.19
C PRO A 142 21.83 13.42 29.48
N HIS A 143 21.67 12.20 28.96
CA HIS A 143 22.61 11.09 29.13
C HIS A 143 23.73 11.07 28.08
N HIS A 144 23.71 11.97 27.08
CA HIS A 144 24.73 12.08 26.03
C HIS A 144 25.72 13.24 26.26
N SER A 145 25.71 13.89 27.42
CA SER A 145 26.76 14.85 27.79
C SER A 145 28.08 14.10 27.96
N VAL A 146 29.04 14.39 27.07
CA VAL A 146 30.45 14.01 27.30
C VAL A 146 30.91 14.54 28.66
N PRO A 147 31.68 13.76 29.45
CA PRO A 147 32.21 14.24 30.73
C PRO A 147 33.04 15.50 30.52
N SER A 148 32.70 16.58 31.21
CA SER A 148 33.55 17.77 31.30
C SER A 148 34.76 17.44 32.18
N LEU A 149 35.96 17.71 31.67
CA LEU A 149 37.19 17.65 32.45
C LEU A 149 37.30 18.93 33.27
N ASP A 150 36.99 18.83 34.57
CA ASP A 150 37.47 19.79 35.57
C ASP A 150 38.97 19.59 35.83
#